data_AF-A0A2H9HZ57-F1
#
_entry.id   AF-A0A2H9HZ57-F1
#
_cell.length_a   1.000
_cell.length_b   1.000
_cell.length_c   1.000
_cell.angle_alpha   90.00
_cell.angle_beta   90.00
_cell.angle_gamma   90.00
#
_symmetry.space_group_name_H-M   'P 1'
#
loop_
_entity.id
_entity.type
_entity.pdbx_description
1 polymer ?
#
loop_
_entity_poly.entity_id
_entity_poly.type
_entity_poly.pdbx_seq_one_letter_code
_entity_poly.pdbx_strand_id
1 'polypeptide(L)'
;MQSNHDSGLLVDEYRKSWVLRYLREARADLEVAEETPYVEPDPLVEALKKTQLALQYLLGEPFIINRIVQATALSEEEIKDPALQLLVEVKEALNRALNVREKARESMIEYAEGILNLVSEVAALFLKRES
;
A
#
# COMPACT_ATOMS: atom_id res chain seq x y z
N MET A 1 -15.25 37.97 9.00
CA MET A 1 -14.26 36.97 8.57
C MET A 1 -15.03 35.70 8.23
N GLN A 2 -15.27 35.48 6.94
CA GLN A 2 -15.78 34.20 6.47
C GLN A 2 -14.63 33.19 6.60
N SER A 3 -14.82 32.15 7.41
CA SER A 3 -13.96 30.98 7.35
C SER A 3 -14.17 30.36 5.98
N ASN A 4 -13.18 30.48 5.09
CA ASN A 4 -13.09 29.54 3.98
C ASN A 4 -13.05 28.15 4.61
N HIS A 5 -14.12 27.39 4.47
CA HIS A 5 -13.98 25.95 4.46
C HIS A 5 -13.09 25.69 3.25
N ASP A 6 -11.79 25.47 3.50
CA ASP A 6 -11.01 24.62 2.63
C ASP A 6 -11.87 23.37 2.46
N SER A 7 -12.36 23.16 1.25
CA SER A 7 -12.91 21.88 0.85
C SER A 7 -11.76 20.89 0.94
N GLY A 8 -11.57 20.36 2.16
CA GLY A 8 -10.40 19.60 2.52
C GLY A 8 -10.25 18.44 1.56
N LEU A 9 -9.04 18.23 1.06
CA LEU A 9 -8.65 16.95 0.50
C LEU A 9 -9.23 15.84 1.39
N LEU A 10 -9.74 14.76 0.78
CA LEU A 10 -10.12 13.54 1.50
C LEU A 10 -8.99 13.04 2.43
N VAL A 11 -7.75 13.44 2.14
CA VAL A 11 -6.52 13.15 2.87
C VAL A 11 -5.78 14.45 3.17
N ASP A 12 -5.50 14.76 4.44
CA ASP A 12 -4.73 15.96 4.79
C ASP A 12 -3.29 15.95 4.22
N GLU A 13 -2.66 17.13 4.17
CA GLU A 13 -1.32 17.30 3.58
C GLU A 13 -0.23 16.46 4.25
N TYR A 14 -0.37 16.17 5.54
CA TYR A 14 0.57 15.29 6.26
C TYR A 14 0.49 13.86 5.72
N ARG A 15 -0.72 13.27 5.69
CA ARG A 15 -0.94 11.93 5.16
C ARG A 15 -0.62 11.85 3.67
N LYS A 16 -1.00 12.85 2.88
CA LYS A 16 -0.67 12.95 1.44
C LYS A 16 0.83 12.91 1.19
N SER A 17 1.63 13.62 1.99
CA SER A 17 3.09 13.61 1.87
C SER A 17 3.67 12.22 2.10
N TRP A 18 3.15 11.48 3.08
CA TRP A 18 3.54 10.10 3.35
C TRP A 18 3.13 9.14 2.24
N VAL A 19 1.88 9.24 1.74
CA VAL A 19 1.40 8.42 0.61
C VAL A 19 2.33 8.55 -0.59
N LEU A 20 2.60 9.79 -1.03
CA LEU A 20 3.43 10.05 -2.19
C LEU A 20 4.89 9.60 -1.97
N ARG A 21 5.40 9.73 -0.75
CA ARG A 21 6.75 9.25 -0.40
C ARG A 21 6.83 7.73 -0.53
N TYR A 22 5.92 7.01 0.13
CA TYR A 22 5.97 5.56 0.15
C TYR A 22 5.72 4.93 -1.21
N LEU A 23 4.88 5.51 -2.06
CA LEU A 23 4.71 5.04 -3.45
C LEU A 23 6.01 5.17 -4.28
N ARG A 24 6.74 6.28 -4.12
CA ARG A 24 8.03 6.46 -4.82
C ARG A 24 9.09 5.50 -4.31
N GLU A 25 9.21 5.35 -3.00
CA GLU A 25 10.18 4.43 -2.40
C GLU A 25 9.84 2.97 -2.73
N ALA A 26 8.55 2.58 -2.72
CA ALA A 26 8.12 1.25 -3.11
C ALA A 26 8.48 0.93 -4.57
N ARG A 27 8.35 1.91 -5.47
CA ARG A 27 8.77 1.77 -6.87
C ARG A 27 10.27 1.51 -6.97
N ALA A 28 11.08 2.32 -6.29
CA ALA A 28 12.53 2.18 -6.30
C ALA A 28 12.98 0.81 -5.74
N ASP A 29 12.36 0.33 -4.66
CA ASP A 29 12.68 -0.99 -4.12
C ASP A 29 12.28 -2.12 -5.08
N LEU A 30 11.19 -1.97 -5.83
CA LEU A 30 10.74 -2.96 -6.80
C LEU A 30 11.67 -3.00 -8.03
N GLU A 31 12.11 -1.85 -8.53
CA GLU A 31 13.14 -1.76 -9.59
C GLU A 31 14.43 -2.48 -9.16
N VAL A 32 14.86 -2.29 -7.91
CA VAL A 32 16.01 -3.04 -7.36
C VAL A 32 15.71 -4.54 -7.29
N ALA A 33 14.50 -4.94 -6.90
CA ALA A 33 14.10 -6.34 -6.84
C ALA A 33 14.13 -7.03 -8.22
N GLU A 34 13.79 -6.32 -9.29
CA GLU A 34 13.83 -6.81 -10.67
C GLU A 34 15.26 -7.05 -11.17
N GLU A 35 16.19 -6.16 -10.80
CA GLU A 35 17.57 -6.19 -11.29
C GLU A 35 18.50 -7.07 -10.46
N THR A 36 18.10 -7.43 -9.24
CA THR A 36 18.97 -8.12 -8.28
C THR A 36 18.37 -9.46 -7.82
N PRO A 37 19.21 -10.51 -7.62
CA PRO A 37 18.82 -11.69 -6.86
C PRO A 37 18.40 -11.34 -5.43
N TYR A 38 17.83 -12.30 -4.70
CA TYR A 38 17.50 -12.10 -3.29
C TYR A 38 18.73 -11.63 -2.49
N VAL A 39 18.61 -10.46 -1.86
CA VAL A 39 19.61 -9.85 -0.97
C VAL A 39 18.91 -9.32 0.27
N GLU A 40 19.51 -9.41 1.45
CA GLU A 40 18.90 -8.84 2.66
C GLU A 40 19.35 -7.40 2.92
N PRO A 41 18.42 -6.49 3.29
CA PRO A 41 16.96 -6.69 3.34
C PRO A 41 16.32 -6.85 1.95
N ASP A 42 15.35 -7.76 1.80
CA ASP A 42 14.74 -8.09 0.49
C ASP A 42 13.97 -6.89 -0.09
N PRO A 43 14.42 -6.32 -1.23
CA PRO A 43 13.76 -5.17 -1.85
C PRO A 43 12.30 -5.44 -2.22
N LEU A 44 11.94 -6.67 -2.59
CA LEU A 44 10.55 -7.06 -2.88
C LEU A 44 9.65 -6.90 -1.64
N VAL A 45 10.14 -7.35 -0.48
CA VAL A 45 9.42 -7.25 0.80
C VAL A 45 9.29 -5.78 1.21
N GLU A 46 10.36 -4.99 1.04
CA GLU A 46 10.35 -3.56 1.34
C GLU A 46 9.38 -2.78 0.45
N ALA A 47 9.31 -3.10 -0.85
CA ALA A 47 8.35 -2.52 -1.79
C ALA A 47 6.90 -2.76 -1.33
N LEU A 48 6.57 -3.98 -0.94
CA LEU A 48 5.23 -4.34 -0.47
C LEU A 48 4.89 -3.68 0.88
N LYS A 49 5.83 -3.62 1.82
CA LYS A 49 5.62 -2.91 3.10
C LYS A 49 5.31 -1.43 2.87
N LYS A 50 6.07 -0.76 1.99
CA LYS A 50 5.86 0.65 1.68
C LYS A 50 4.55 0.87 0.91
N THR A 51 4.18 -0.04 0.02
CA THR A 51 2.87 -0.03 -0.65
C THR A 51 1.72 -0.15 0.35
N GLN A 52 1.83 -1.04 1.34
CA GLN A 52 0.86 -1.18 2.42
C GLN A 52 0.77 0.10 3.27
N LEU A 53 1.92 0.71 3.63
CA LEU A 53 1.94 1.97 4.38
C LEU A 53 1.29 3.11 3.60
N ALA A 54 1.53 3.21 2.29
CA ALA A 54 0.88 4.19 1.44
C ALA A 54 -0.66 4.04 1.49
N LEU A 55 -1.18 2.82 1.32
CA LEU A 55 -2.61 2.56 1.37
C LEU A 55 -3.20 2.85 2.77
N GLN A 56 -2.47 2.51 3.83
CA GLN A 56 -2.88 2.79 5.20
C GLN A 56 -2.96 4.30 5.49
N TYR A 57 -1.96 5.08 5.08
CA TYR A 57 -1.99 6.55 5.19
C TYR A 57 -3.09 7.18 4.34
N LEU A 58 -3.38 6.59 3.17
CA LEU A 58 -4.44 7.06 2.30
C LEU A 58 -5.82 6.93 2.96
N LEU A 59 -6.06 5.82 3.65
CA LEU A 59 -7.35 5.49 4.25
C LEU A 59 -7.48 5.95 5.72
N GLY A 60 -6.39 6.32 6.38
CA GLY A 60 -6.41 6.80 7.76
C GLY A 60 -5.03 6.84 8.42
N GLU A 61 -4.99 6.58 9.73
CA GLU A 61 -3.75 6.47 10.49
C GLU A 61 -3.24 5.02 10.49
N PRO A 62 -2.00 4.74 10.07
CA PRO A 62 -1.52 3.36 9.91
C PRO A 62 -1.65 2.47 11.13
N PHE A 63 -1.41 3.02 12.32
CA PHE A 63 -1.57 2.28 13.57
C PHE A 63 -3.01 1.79 13.79
N ILE A 64 -4.00 2.62 13.46
CA ILE A 64 -5.42 2.29 13.60
C ILE A 64 -5.84 1.33 12.49
N ILE A 65 -5.50 1.64 11.24
CA ILE A 65 -5.86 0.81 10.08
C ILE A 65 -5.27 -0.60 10.22
N ASN A 66 -4.00 -0.73 10.63
CA ASN A 66 -3.36 -2.03 10.80
C ASN A 66 -4.08 -2.91 11.85
N ARG A 67 -4.62 -2.31 12.93
CA ARG A 67 -5.43 -3.05 13.91
C ARG A 67 -6.74 -3.58 13.31
N ILE A 68 -7.41 -2.76 12.49
CA ILE A 68 -8.64 -3.16 11.79
C ILE A 68 -8.32 -4.33 10.84
N VAL A 69 -7.29 -4.18 10.01
CA VAL A 69 -6.87 -5.24 9.06
C VAL A 69 -6.48 -6.53 9.78
N GLN A 70 -5.80 -6.44 10.94
CA GLN A 70 -5.49 -7.62 11.75
C GLN A 70 -6.74 -8.30 12.30
N ALA A 71 -7.69 -7.53 12.85
CA ALA A 71 -8.94 -8.08 13.35
C ALA A 71 -9.77 -8.73 12.22
N THR A 72 -9.86 -8.07 11.06
CA THR A 72 -10.60 -8.59 9.90
C THR A 72 -9.95 -9.84 9.32
N ALA A 73 -8.62 -9.89 9.18
CA ALA A 73 -7.93 -11.08 8.68
C ALA A 73 -8.02 -12.29 9.62
N LEU A 74 -8.35 -12.07 10.90
CA LEU A 74 -8.62 -13.13 11.87
C LEU A 74 -10.11 -13.52 11.93
N SER A 75 -10.98 -12.74 11.28
CA SER A 75 -12.40 -13.05 11.17
C SER A 75 -12.62 -14.06 10.04
N GLU A 76 -13.55 -14.98 10.24
CA GLU A 76 -14.04 -15.88 9.17
C GLU A 76 -15.20 -15.27 8.38
N GLU A 77 -15.57 -14.01 8.68
CA GLU A 77 -16.66 -13.30 8.00
C GLU A 77 -16.24 -12.80 6.62
N GLU A 78 -17.21 -12.78 5.70
CA GLU A 78 -17.06 -12.19 4.37
C GLU A 78 -16.78 -10.68 4.47
N ILE A 79 -15.68 -10.23 3.86
CA ILE A 79 -15.32 -8.81 3.80
C ILE A 79 -16.18 -8.12 2.73
N LYS A 80 -17.12 -7.28 3.17
CA LYS A 80 -18.04 -6.55 2.27
C LYS A 80 -17.53 -5.19 1.81
N ASP A 81 -16.62 -4.58 2.56
CA ASP A 81 -16.06 -3.28 2.25
C ASP A 81 -14.86 -3.43 1.29
N PRO A 82 -14.92 -2.88 0.06
CA PRO A 82 -13.86 -3.05 -0.92
C PRO A 82 -12.50 -2.44 -0.51
N ALA A 83 -12.50 -1.36 0.28
CA ALA A 83 -11.26 -0.74 0.75
C ALA A 83 -10.58 -1.61 1.81
N LEU A 84 -11.39 -2.20 2.70
CA LEU A 84 -10.92 -3.17 3.68
C LEU A 84 -10.44 -4.46 3.01
N GLN A 85 -11.13 -4.93 1.98
CA GLN A 85 -10.71 -6.09 1.19
C GLN A 85 -9.34 -5.85 0.56
N LEU A 86 -9.14 -4.71 -0.11
CA LEU A 86 -7.84 -4.34 -0.69
C LEU A 86 -6.73 -4.30 0.37
N LEU A 87 -6.98 -3.71 1.54
CA LEU A 87 -6.01 -3.68 2.65
C LEU A 87 -5.60 -5.08 3.12
N VAL A 88 -6.55 -6.02 3.19
CA VAL A 88 -6.27 -7.42 3.55
C VAL A 88 -5.48 -8.11 2.44
N GLU A 89 -5.87 -7.95 1.18
CA GLU A 89 -5.18 -8.55 0.04
C GLU A 89 -3.71 -8.11 -0.07
N VAL A 90 -3.42 -6.82 0.14
CA VAL A 90 -2.04 -6.29 0.17
C VAL A 90 -1.24 -6.89 1.33
N LYS A 91 -1.85 -7.04 2.52
CA LYS A 91 -1.19 -7.68 3.67
C LYS A 91 -0.87 -9.15 3.40
N GLU A 92 -1.78 -9.87 2.76
CA GLU A 92 -1.55 -11.26 2.38
C GLU A 92 -0.46 -11.39 1.32
N ALA A 93 -0.41 -10.47 0.35
CA ALA A 93 0.67 -10.40 -0.63
C ALA A 93 2.03 -10.22 0.03
N LEU A 94 2.13 -9.33 1.04
CA LEU A 94 3.32 -9.17 1.86
C LEU A 94 3.71 -10.47 2.58
N ASN A 95 2.73 -11.16 3.18
CA ASN A 95 2.98 -12.45 3.84
C ASN A 95 3.47 -13.53 2.84
N ARG A 96 2.96 -13.53 1.60
CA ARG A 96 3.43 -14.42 0.54
C ARG A 96 4.87 -14.09 0.12
N ALA A 97 5.22 -12.81 -0.03
CA ALA A 97 6.58 -12.39 -0.37
C ALA A 97 7.60 -12.84 0.67
N LEU A 98 7.28 -12.74 1.97
CA LEU A 98 8.17 -13.19 3.05
C LEU A 98 8.51 -14.69 2.99
N ASN A 99 7.71 -15.48 2.30
CA ASN A 99 7.86 -16.94 2.19
C ASN A 99 8.14 -17.39 0.75
N VAL A 100 8.46 -16.46 -0.15
CA VAL A 100 8.63 -16.79 -1.58
C VAL A 100 9.92 -17.59 -1.77
N ARG A 101 9.82 -18.68 -2.53
CA ARG A 101 11.01 -19.41 -3.00
C ARG A 101 11.57 -18.71 -4.22
N GLU A 102 12.89 -18.77 -4.42
CA GLU A 102 13.57 -18.10 -5.54
C GLU A 102 12.96 -18.43 -6.93
N LYS A 103 12.56 -19.68 -7.16
CA LYS A 103 11.88 -20.11 -8.40
C LYS A 103 10.53 -19.44 -8.69
N ALA A 104 9.90 -18.82 -7.68
CA ALA A 104 8.62 -18.12 -7.79
C ALA A 104 8.78 -16.60 -7.60
N ARG A 105 10.01 -16.10 -7.50
CA ARG A 105 10.30 -14.70 -7.18
C ARG A 105 9.87 -13.76 -8.31
N GLU A 106 10.18 -14.10 -9.56
CA GLU A 106 9.80 -13.29 -10.73
C GLU A 106 8.28 -13.08 -10.80
N SER A 107 7.48 -14.14 -10.68
CA SER A 107 6.02 -14.01 -10.64
C SER A 107 5.51 -13.22 -9.42
N MET A 108 6.24 -13.25 -8.29
CA MET A 108 5.89 -12.44 -7.12
C MET A 108 6.23 -10.96 -7.31
N ILE A 109 7.28 -10.65 -8.07
CA ILE A 109 7.64 -9.28 -8.47
C ILE A 109 6.55 -8.71 -9.39
N GLU A 110 6.16 -9.44 -10.44
CA GLU A 110 5.06 -9.01 -11.32
C GLU A 110 3.76 -8.76 -10.55
N TYR A 111 3.45 -9.65 -9.60
CA TYR A 111 2.28 -9.49 -8.75
C TYR A 111 2.40 -8.28 -7.81
N ALA A 112 3.57 -8.03 -7.23
CA ALA A 112 3.82 -6.85 -6.41
C ALA A 112 3.74 -5.54 -7.22
N GLU A 113 4.20 -5.56 -8.47
CA GLU A 113 4.06 -4.45 -9.40
C GLU A 113 2.59 -4.12 -9.67
N GLY A 114 1.78 -5.15 -9.93
CA GLY A 114 0.33 -5.02 -10.11
C GLY A 114 -0.36 -4.37 -8.90
N ILE A 115 0.01 -4.79 -7.69
CA ILE A 115 -0.51 -4.18 -6.45
C ILE A 115 -0.07 -2.72 -6.33
N LEU A 116 1.21 -2.41 -6.55
CA LEU A 116 1.73 -1.05 -6.46
C LEU A 116 1.05 -0.12 -7.47
N ASN A 117 0.81 -0.60 -8.69
CA ASN A 117 0.08 0.13 -9.73
C ASN A 117 -1.37 0.40 -9.29
N LEU A 118 -2.07 -0.62 -8.80
CA LEU A 118 -3.43 -0.46 -8.27
C LEU A 118 -3.50 0.55 -7.11
N VAL A 119 -2.61 0.44 -6.11
CA VAL A 119 -2.59 1.40 -4.99
C VAL A 119 -2.24 2.81 -5.47
N SER A 120 -1.37 2.95 -6.48
CA SER A 120 -1.05 4.25 -7.07
C SER A 120 -2.26 4.88 -7.77
N GLU A 121 -3.05 4.08 -8.50
CA GLU A 121 -4.30 4.51 -9.13
C GLU A 121 -5.34 4.93 -8.09
N VAL A 122 -5.54 4.12 -7.06
CA VAL A 122 -6.43 4.46 -5.93
C VAL A 122 -5.96 5.75 -5.26
N ALA A 123 -4.66 5.90 -4.98
CA ALA A 123 -4.13 7.14 -4.41
C ALA A 123 -4.40 8.35 -5.30
N ALA A 124 -4.26 8.22 -6.62
CA ALA A 124 -4.57 9.30 -7.55
C ALA A 124 -6.04 9.75 -7.47
N LEU A 125 -6.99 8.84 -7.21
CA LEU A 125 -8.41 9.17 -7.03
C LEU A 125 -8.68 9.98 -5.75
N PHE A 126 -7.99 9.68 -4.67
CA PHE A 126 -8.16 10.37 -3.37
C PHE A 126 -7.40 11.69 -3.31
N LEU A 127 -6.27 11.79 -4.01
CA LEU A 127 -5.41 12.97 -4.01
C LEU A 127 -5.80 13.99 -5.11
N LYS A 128 -6.64 13.61 -6.08
CA LYS A 128 -7.21 14.53 -7.08
C LYS A 128 -8.60 15.03 -6.69
N ARG A 129 -8.65 16.17 -6.00
CA ARG A 129 -9.58 17.32 -6.19
C ARG A 129 -9.18 18.39 -5.16
N GLU A 130 -9.03 19.67 -5.52
CA GLU A 130 -9.96 20.47 -6.32
C GLU A 130 -9.31 21.16 -7.54
N SER A 131 -10.10 21.30 -8.60
CA SER A 131 -9.94 22.29 -9.67
C SER A 131 -11.11 23.25 -9.59
#